data_AF-A0A7C0UL31-F1
#
_entry.id   AF-A0A7C0UL31-F1
#
_cell.length_a   1.000
_cell.length_b   1.000
_cell.length_c   1.000
_cell.angle_alpha   90.00
_cell.angle_beta   90.00
_cell.angle_gamma   90.00
#
_symmetry.space_group_name_H-M   'P 1'
#
loop_
_entity.id
_entity.type
_entity.pdbx_description
1 polymer ?
#
loop_
_entity_poly.entity_id
_entity_poly.type
_entity_poly.pdbx_seq_one_letter_code
_entity_poly.pdbx_strand_id
1 'polypeptide(L)' 'MKQKDNQQFKNKPLPELRKNLADYHEKLRKLKFDLAAGKVKNIREIKAIKKSIARVLTATSNNNQ' A
#
# COMPACT_ATOMS: atom_id res chain seq x y z
N MET A 1 -17.59 -6.49 -5.57
CA MET A 1 -16.79 -6.32 -4.34
C MET A 1 -16.73 -4.85 -3.96
N LYS A 2 -17.06 -4.55 -2.70
CA LYS A 2 -17.39 -3.23 -2.12
C LYS A 2 -16.37 -2.13 -2.48
N GLN A 3 -16.85 -1.06 -3.14
CA GLN A 3 -16.08 0.12 -3.54
C GLN A 3 -15.82 1.14 -2.41
N LYS A 4 -15.93 0.75 -1.12
CA LYS A 4 -15.93 1.70 0.01
C LYS A 4 -14.54 2.14 0.49
N ASP A 5 -13.45 1.53 0.03
CA ASP A 5 -12.10 1.91 0.48
C ASP A 5 -11.56 3.18 -0.20
N ASN A 6 -12.07 3.54 -1.38
CA ASN A 6 -11.48 4.61 -2.20
C ASN A 6 -11.73 6.01 -1.62
N GLN A 7 -12.75 6.15 -0.77
CA GLN A 7 -13.13 7.41 -0.14
C GLN A 7 -12.25 7.76 1.08
N GLN A 8 -11.64 6.77 1.75
CA GLN A 8 -10.85 7.02 2.97
C GLN A 8 -9.49 7.67 2.70
N PHE A 9 -8.91 7.46 1.52
CA PHE A 9 -7.62 8.07 1.16
C PHE A 9 -7.77 9.49 0.58
N LYS A 10 -8.97 9.89 0.16
CA LYS A 10 -9.24 11.26 -0.34
C LYS A 10 -9.20 12.32 0.76
N ASN A 11 -9.57 11.96 2.00
CA ASN A 11 -9.65 12.89 3.13
C ASN A 11 -8.38 12.92 4.02
N LYS A 12 -7.35 12.12 3.70
CA LYS A 12 -6.10 12.12 4.49
C LYS A 12 -5.11 13.14 3.94
N PRO A 13 -4.38 13.87 4.80
CA PRO A 13 -3.39 14.83 4.36
C PRO A 13 -2.24 14.12 3.61
N LEU A 14 -1.80 14.71 2.48
CA LEU A 14 -0.63 14.26 1.71
C LEU A 14 0.58 13.77 2.54
N PRO A 15 0.99 14.46 3.64
CA PRO A 15 2.10 13.99 4.48
C PRO A 15 1.85 12.63 5.15
N GLU A 16 0.63 12.33 5.59
CA GLU A 16 0.30 11.00 6.14
C GLU A 16 0.30 9.93 5.05
N LEU A 17 -0.19 10.25 3.84
CA LEU A 17 -0.15 9.32 2.72
C LEU A 17 1.29 8.95 2.35
N ARG A 18 2.21 9.93 2.36
CA ARG A 18 3.65 9.70 2.12
C ARG A 18 4.30 8.84 3.21
N LYS A 19 3.98 9.09 4.49
CA LYS A 19 4.44 8.24 5.61
C LYS A 19 3.96 6.79 5.46
N ASN A 20 2.66 6.60 5.23
CA ASN A 20 2.08 5.28 4.99
C ASN A 20 2.73 4.58 3.78
N LEU A 21 3.05 5.33 2.71
CA LEU A 21 3.77 4.82 1.55
C LEU A 21 5.14 4.26 1.94
N ALA A 22 5.92 5.01 2.74
CA ALA A 22 7.22 4.57 3.23
C ALA A 22 7.10 3.30 4.09
N ASP A 23 6.12 3.24 5.00
CA ASP A 23 5.84 2.06 5.82
C ASP A 23 5.46 0.83 4.97
N TYR A 24 4.63 1.01 3.95
CA TYR A 24 4.28 -0.08 3.03
C TYR A 24 5.48 -0.57 2.22
N HIS A 25 6.37 0.33 1.79
CA HIS A 25 7.61 -0.05 1.12
C HIS A 25 8.55 -0.83 2.04
N GLU A 26 8.67 -0.43 3.31
CA GLU A 26 9.51 -1.14 4.27
C GLU A 26 8.96 -2.55 4.59
N LYS A 27 7.65 -2.66 4.80
CA LYS A 27 6.97 -3.96 4.95
C LYS A 27 7.15 -4.84 3.72
N LEU A 28 7.05 -4.26 2.53
CA LEU A 28 7.26 -4.99 1.28
C LEU A 28 8.71 -5.48 1.13
N ARG A 29 9.68 -4.71 1.63
CA ARG A 29 11.09 -5.12 1.67
C ARG A 29 11.29 -6.30 2.61
N LYS A 30 10.77 -6.23 3.85
CA LYS A 30 10.81 -7.34 4.82
C LYS A 30 10.18 -8.62 4.25
N LEU A 31 8.97 -8.51 3.71
CA LEU A 31 8.28 -9.65 3.09
C LEU A 31 9.01 -10.22 1.87
N LYS A 32 9.71 -9.39 1.08
CA LYS A 32 10.57 -9.87 -0.01
C LYS A 32 11.77 -10.66 0.51
N PHE A 33 12.39 -10.20 1.60
CA PHE A 33 13.48 -10.94 2.26
C PHE A 33 13.00 -12.27 2.82
N ASP A 34 11.87 -12.27 3.54
CA ASP A 34 11.28 -13.51 4.03
C ASP A 34 10.92 -14.47 2.89
N LEU A 35 10.44 -13.93 1.76
CA LEU A 35 10.05 -14.72 0.58
C LEU A 35 11.29 -15.33 -0.08
N ALA A 36 12.37 -14.56 -0.21
CA ALA A 36 13.66 -15.05 -0.70
C ALA A 36 14.25 -16.12 0.24
N ALA A 37 14.02 -16.00 1.55
CA ALA A 37 14.41 -17.01 2.54
C ALA A 37 13.51 -18.26 2.54
N GLY A 38 12.51 -18.35 1.65
CA GLY A 38 11.61 -19.51 1.53
C GLY A 38 10.64 -19.69 2.70
N LYS A 39 10.54 -18.73 3.62
CA LYS A 39 9.70 -18.80 4.83
C LYS A 39 8.27 -18.31 4.62
N VAL A 40 7.93 -17.77 3.45
CA VAL A 40 6.66 -17.02 3.29
C VAL A 40 5.54 -17.90 2.78
N LYS A 41 4.59 -18.18 3.66
CA LYS A 41 3.23 -18.65 3.32
C LYS A 41 2.31 -17.53 2.81
N ASN A 42 2.63 -16.26 3.11
CA ASN A 42 1.72 -15.11 2.94
C ASN A 42 1.89 -14.32 1.62
N ILE A 43 1.88 -15.00 0.47
CA ILE A 43 1.90 -14.35 -0.86
C ILE A 43 0.74 -13.36 -1.05
N ARG A 44 -0.42 -13.66 -0.42
CA ARG A 44 -1.60 -12.77 -0.41
C ARG A 44 -1.32 -11.42 0.23
N GLU A 45 -0.48 -11.38 1.26
CA GLU A 45 -0.16 -10.15 1.99
C GLU A 45 0.70 -9.21 1.15
N ILE A 46 1.69 -9.75 0.41
CA ILE A 46 2.48 -8.99 -0.57
C ILE A 46 1.57 -8.36 -1.62
N LYS A 47 0.60 -9.13 -2.14
CA LYS A 47 -0.36 -8.64 -3.14
C LYS A 47 -1.27 -7.56 -2.55
N ALA A 48 -1.68 -7.69 -1.28
CA ALA A 48 -2.46 -6.68 -0.58
C ALA A 48 -1.67 -5.38 -0.38
N ILE A 49 -0.41 -5.45 0.06
CA ILE A 49 0.44 -4.27 0.26
C ILE A 49 0.70 -3.55 -1.06
N LYS A 50 1.00 -4.28 -2.15
CA LYS A 50 1.12 -3.68 -3.49
C LYS A 50 -0.17 -2.94 -3.90
N LYS A 51 -1.33 -3.51 -3.60
CA LYS A 51 -2.63 -2.88 -3.89
C LYS A 51 -2.86 -1.63 -3.04
N SER A 52 -2.43 -1.63 -1.77
CA SER A 52 -2.48 -0.44 -0.90
C SER A 52 -1.59 0.68 -1.43
N ILE A 53 -0.35 0.37 -1.86
CA ILE A 53 0.55 1.35 -2.50
C ILE A 53 -0.09 1.97 -3.74
N ALA A 54 -0.63 1.14 -4.64
CA ALA A 54 -1.29 1.63 -5.85
C ALA A 54 -2.48 2.55 -5.53
N ARG A 55 -3.30 2.20 -4.52
CA ARG A 55 -4.43 3.02 -4.07
C ARG A 55 -3.98 4.37 -3.51
N VAL A 56 -2.92 4.39 -2.69
CA VAL A 56 -2.35 5.63 -2.14
C VAL A 56 -1.86 6.53 -3.28
N LEU A 57 -1.14 5.98 -4.25
CA LEU A 57 -0.66 6.71 -5.43
C LEU A 57 -1.81 7.29 -6.26
N THR A 58 -2.86 6.50 -6.52
CA THR A 58 -4.06 6.97 -7.24
C THR A 58 -4.78 8.09 -6.47
N ALA A 59 -4.86 8.00 -5.14
CA ALA A 59 -5.47 9.05 -4.32
C ALA A 59 -4.69 10.37 -4.36
N THR A 60 -3.36 10.32 -4.40
CA THR A 60 -2.52 11.53 -4.61
C THR A 60 -2.64 12.09 -6.02
N SER A 61 -2.77 11.23 -7.05
CA SER A 61 -2.86 11.68 -8.45
C SER A 61 -4.20 12.32 -8.78
N ASN A 62 -5.32 11.79 -8.24
CA ASN A 62 -6.67 12.31 -8.50
C ASN A 62 -6.97 13.63 -7.76
N ASN A 63 -6.19 14.02 -6.75
CA ASN A 63 -6.30 15.33 -6.09
C ASN A 63 -5.67 16.47 -6.92
N ASN A 64 -5.02 16.14 -8.04
CA ASN A 64 -4.24 17.08 -8.85
C ASN A 64 -4.91 17.35 -10.23
N GLN A 65 -6.23 17.19 -10.32
CA GLN A 65 -7.05 17.50 -11.51
C GLN A 65 -8.14 18.52 -11.19
#